data_AF-A0A2N1IDT7-F1
#
_entry.id   AF-A0A2N1IDT7-F1
#
_cell.length_a   1.000
_cell.length_b   1.000
_cell.length_c   1.000
_cell.angle_alpha   90.00
_cell.angle_beta   90.00
_cell.angle_gamma   90.00
#
_symmetry.space_group_name_H-M   'P 1'
#
loop_
_entity.id
_entity.type
_entity.pdbx_description
1 polymer ?
#
loop_
_entity_poly.entity_id
_entity_poly.type
_entity_poly.pdbx_seq_one_letter_code
_entity_poly.pdbx_strand_id
1 'polypeptide(L)'
;MGRLEPKFANAFFESIEQPQWLKRSFSTDKDLQQTLIKDTAVLLKQKSLADWMAIFAPLDACIEPVLTMTELAKSPLMKDRNMLVDVTTLTGRIVKQIAPAIKFDHQQSIDNMFVTEPNGHDSQKIISQLGYSTEQIHQLINDNAVN
;
A
#
# COMPACT_ATOMS: atom_id res chain seq x y z
N MET A 1 12.17 -6.61 -15.52
CA MET A 1 12.29 -7.23 -14.18
C MET A 1 13.50 -6.61 -13.51
N GLY A 2 13.38 -6.12 -12.27
CA GLY A 2 14.54 -5.64 -11.51
C GLY A 2 15.60 -6.73 -11.44
N ARG A 3 16.88 -6.36 -11.31
CA ARG A 3 17.98 -7.33 -11.19
C ARG A 3 17.73 -8.20 -9.96
N LEU A 4 17.17 -9.40 -10.17
CA LEU A 4 17.06 -10.42 -9.14
C LEU A 4 18.47 -10.84 -8.74
N GLU A 5 18.70 -11.04 -7.45
CA GLU A 5 19.98 -11.61 -6.99
C GLU A 5 20.20 -12.97 -7.69
N PRO A 6 21.46 -13.36 -7.98
CA PRO A 6 21.72 -14.52 -8.82
C PRO A 6 21.09 -15.83 -8.34
N LYS A 7 21.03 -16.03 -7.02
CA LYS A 7 20.36 -17.19 -6.41
C LYS A 7 18.87 -17.25 -6.73
N PHE A 8 18.17 -16.13 -6.68
CA PHE A 8 16.72 -16.05 -6.92
C PHE A 8 16.40 -16.14 -8.41
N ALA A 9 17.23 -15.53 -9.25
CA ALA A 9 17.09 -15.66 -10.70
C ALA A 9 17.26 -17.13 -11.14
N ASN A 10 18.25 -17.84 -10.59
CA ASN A 10 18.46 -19.26 -10.89
C ASN A 10 17.24 -20.10 -10.48
N ALA A 11 16.79 -19.97 -9.23
CA ALA A 11 15.61 -20.69 -8.74
C ALA A 11 14.36 -20.41 -9.58
N PHE A 12 14.14 -19.15 -9.98
CA PHE A 12 13.04 -18.76 -10.85
C PHE A 12 13.12 -19.46 -12.22
N PHE A 13 14.24 -19.34 -12.93
CA PHE A 13 14.37 -19.90 -14.28
C PHE A 13 14.38 -21.43 -14.30
N GLU A 14 14.91 -22.08 -13.26
CA GLU A 14 14.79 -23.53 -13.08
C GLU A 14 13.33 -23.95 -12.88
N SER A 15 12.58 -23.24 -12.04
CA SER A 15 11.19 -23.58 -11.72
C SER A 15 10.20 -23.41 -12.89
N ILE A 16 10.53 -22.55 -13.85
CA ILE A 16 9.74 -22.39 -15.08
C ILE A 16 10.29 -23.22 -16.25
N GLU A 17 11.24 -24.13 -15.98
CA GLU A 17 11.86 -25.02 -16.96
C GLU A 17 12.60 -24.28 -18.10
N GLN A 18 13.19 -23.12 -17.79
CA GLN A 18 13.97 -22.31 -18.73
C GLN A 18 15.35 -21.91 -18.18
N PRO A 19 16.17 -22.83 -17.67
CA PRO A 19 17.46 -22.50 -17.02
C PRO A 19 18.42 -21.73 -17.95
N GLN A 20 18.34 -21.93 -19.26
CA GLN A 20 19.15 -21.23 -20.26
C GLN A 20 18.85 -19.72 -20.33
N TRP A 21 17.68 -19.27 -19.85
CA TRP A 21 17.32 -17.85 -19.82
C TRP A 21 18.07 -17.06 -18.74
N LEU A 22 18.68 -17.74 -17.76
CA LEU A 22 19.49 -17.09 -16.72
C LEU A 22 20.65 -16.25 -17.31
N LYS A 23 21.29 -16.73 -18.38
CA LYS A 23 22.36 -15.96 -19.04
C LYS A 23 21.83 -14.65 -19.64
N ARG A 24 20.59 -14.68 -20.14
CA ARG A 24 19.92 -13.50 -20.72
C ARG A 24 19.59 -12.48 -19.64
N SER A 25 19.21 -12.93 -18.43
CA SER A 25 18.84 -12.02 -17.33
C SER A 25 20.01 -11.21 -16.76
N PHE A 26 21.26 -11.68 -16.91
CA PHE A 26 22.45 -10.93 -16.50
C PHE A 26 23.09 -10.10 -17.62
N SER A 27 22.57 -10.20 -18.85
CA SER A 27 23.10 -9.42 -19.96
C SER A 27 22.87 -7.92 -19.77
N THR A 28 23.86 -7.12 -20.17
CA THR A 28 23.75 -5.65 -20.26
C THR A 28 23.09 -5.19 -21.56
N ASP A 29 22.86 -6.11 -22.51
CA ASP A 29 22.16 -5.85 -23.75
C ASP A 29 20.65 -5.64 -23.51
N LYS A 30 20.16 -4.47 -23.88
CA LYS A 30 18.76 -4.07 -23.70
C LYS A 30 17.79 -4.87 -24.56
N ASP A 31 18.17 -5.23 -25.78
CA ASP A 31 17.29 -5.97 -26.69
C ASP A 31 17.11 -7.42 -26.23
N LEU A 32 18.18 -8.01 -25.70
CA LEU A 32 18.13 -9.35 -25.10
C LEU A 32 17.24 -9.38 -23.85
N GLN A 33 17.34 -8.36 -22.99
CA GLN A 33 16.49 -8.20 -21.81
C GLN A 33 15.03 -7.99 -22.18
N GLN A 34 14.76 -7.16 -23.19
CA GLN A 34 13.39 -6.92 -23.64
C GLN A 34 12.76 -8.17 -24.24
N THR A 35 13.54 -8.95 -24.99
CA THR A 35 13.09 -10.24 -25.52
C THR A 35 12.82 -11.22 -24.38
N LEU A 36 13.66 -11.25 -23.33
CA LEU A 36 13.45 -12.13 -22.17
C LEU A 36 12.16 -11.79 -21.43
N ILE A 37 11.84 -10.51 -21.25
CA ILE A 37 10.57 -10.07 -20.65
C ILE A 37 9.38 -10.57 -21.48
N LYS A 38 9.45 -10.47 -22.81
CA LYS A 38 8.39 -10.95 -23.70
C LYS A 38 8.21 -12.46 -23.59
N ASP A 39 9.30 -13.23 -23.65
CA ASP A 39 9.26 -14.69 -23.56
C ASP A 39 8.70 -15.16 -22.21
N THR A 40 9.15 -14.52 -21.13
CA THR A 40 8.64 -14.79 -19.78
C THR A 40 7.15 -14.47 -19.68
N ALA A 41 6.71 -13.35 -20.27
CA ALA A 41 5.29 -12.99 -20.29
C ALA A 41 4.43 -13.97 -21.09
N VAL A 42 4.95 -14.50 -22.20
CA VAL A 42 4.26 -15.54 -22.98
C VAL A 42 4.15 -16.83 -22.16
N LEU A 43 5.22 -17.24 -21.48
CA LEU A 43 5.24 -18.44 -20.64
C LEU A 43 4.28 -18.30 -19.46
N LEU A 44 4.34 -17.20 -18.72
CA LEU A 44 3.48 -16.98 -17.54
C LEU A 44 1.99 -16.95 -17.89
N LYS A 45 1.61 -16.62 -19.14
CA LYS A 45 0.21 -16.69 -19.60
C LYS A 45 -0.32 -18.10 -19.81
N GLN A 46 0.54 -19.13 -19.80
CA GLN A 46 0.14 -20.52 -20.08
C GLN A 46 -0.52 -21.22 -18.90
N LYS A 47 -0.42 -20.68 -17.69
CA LYS A 47 -1.03 -21.23 -16.47
C LYS A 47 -1.74 -20.14 -15.70
N SER A 48 -2.66 -20.53 -14.80
CA SER A 48 -3.31 -19.57 -13.92
C SER A 48 -2.33 -19.04 -12.87
N LEU A 49 -2.67 -17.91 -12.25
CA LEU A 49 -1.90 -17.38 -11.12
C LEU A 49 -1.80 -18.41 -9.98
N ALA A 50 -2.88 -19.15 -9.70
CA ALA A 50 -2.91 -20.16 -8.64
C ALA A 50 -1.93 -21.31 -8.93
N ASP A 51 -1.83 -21.77 -10.18
CA ASP A 51 -0.88 -22.81 -10.58
C ASP A 51 0.56 -22.34 -10.41
N TRP A 52 0.86 -21.11 -10.86
CA TRP A 52 2.19 -20.52 -10.65
C TRP A 52 2.53 -20.37 -9.18
N MET A 53 1.55 -19.98 -8.36
CA MET A 53 1.78 -19.85 -6.92
C MET A 53 2.02 -21.20 -6.25
N ALA A 54 1.37 -22.28 -6.69
CA ALA A 54 1.69 -23.62 -6.22
C ALA A 54 3.11 -24.06 -6.61
N ILE A 55 3.57 -23.69 -7.81
CA ILE A 55 4.94 -23.99 -8.28
C ILE A 55 5.99 -23.19 -7.50
N PHE A 56 5.70 -21.92 -7.19
CA PHE A 56 6.66 -21.03 -6.53
C PHE A 56 6.62 -21.10 -4.99
N ALA A 57 5.54 -21.56 -4.38
CA ALA A 57 5.40 -21.69 -2.93
C ALA A 57 6.56 -22.41 -2.20
N PRO A 58 7.15 -23.51 -2.72
CA PRO A 58 8.28 -24.17 -2.05
C PRO A 58 9.62 -23.47 -2.30
N LEU A 59 9.69 -22.49 -3.22
CA LEU A 59 10.93 -21.79 -3.52
C LEU A 59 11.16 -20.70 -2.47
N ASP A 60 12.37 -20.63 -1.93
CA ASP A 60 12.85 -19.47 -1.19
C ASP A 60 13.22 -18.35 -2.19
N ALA A 61 12.24 -17.92 -2.98
CA ALA A 61 12.35 -16.89 -3.99
C ALA A 61 11.34 -15.78 -3.69
N CYS A 62 11.78 -14.52 -3.79
CA CYS A 62 10.94 -13.33 -3.64
C CYS A 62 9.98 -13.19 -4.84
N ILE A 63 8.96 -14.04 -4.91
CA ILE A 63 7.94 -14.06 -5.96
C ILE A 63 6.58 -13.92 -5.29
N GLU A 64 5.96 -12.77 -5.50
CA GLU A 64 4.62 -12.48 -4.99
C GLU A 64 3.66 -12.11 -6.14
N PRO A 65 2.36 -12.41 -5.99
CA PRO A 65 1.36 -12.01 -6.95
C PRO A 65 1.09 -10.50 -6.87
N VAL A 66 0.80 -9.87 -8.00
CA VAL A 66 0.30 -8.49 -8.03
C VAL A 66 -1.20 -8.52 -7.76
N LEU A 67 -1.60 -8.09 -6.56
CA LEU A 67 -3.00 -8.07 -6.13
C LEU A 67 -3.69 -6.77 -6.51
N THR A 68 -4.97 -6.87 -6.91
CA THR A 68 -5.87 -5.72 -6.96
C THR A 68 -6.18 -5.21 -5.55
N MET A 69 -6.69 -3.98 -5.42
CA MET A 69 -7.06 -3.43 -4.11
C MET A 69 -8.10 -4.29 -3.37
N THR A 70 -9.04 -4.89 -4.09
CA THR A 70 -10.07 -5.77 -3.51
C THR A 70 -9.49 -7.10 -3.02
N GLU A 71 -8.49 -7.64 -3.72
CA GLU A 71 -7.78 -8.85 -3.30
C GLU A 71 -6.84 -8.56 -2.13
N LEU A 72 -6.08 -7.45 -2.22
CA LEU A 72 -5.19 -6.98 -1.17
C LEU A 72 -5.95 -6.80 0.15
N ALA A 73 -7.13 -6.17 0.13
CA ALA A 73 -7.98 -5.99 1.30
C ALA A 73 -8.38 -7.31 1.98
N LYS A 74 -8.33 -8.44 1.27
CA LYS A 74 -8.64 -9.78 1.79
C LYS A 74 -7.38 -10.60 2.11
N SER A 75 -6.19 -10.09 1.82
CA SER A 75 -4.92 -10.80 2.00
C SER A 75 -4.64 -11.12 3.48
N PRO A 76 -3.90 -12.21 3.77
CA PRO A 76 -3.50 -12.55 5.13
C PRO A 76 -2.78 -11.40 5.83
N LEU A 77 -1.82 -10.76 5.16
CA LEU A 77 -1.07 -9.62 5.72
C LEU A 77 -1.97 -8.47 6.18
N MET A 78 -3.04 -8.17 5.44
CA MET A 78 -3.98 -7.11 5.84
C MET A 78 -4.85 -7.52 7.03
N LYS A 79 -5.24 -8.81 7.10
CA LYS A 79 -6.07 -9.35 8.19
C LYS A 79 -5.28 -9.51 9.48
N ASP A 80 -4.15 -10.22 9.42
CA ASP A 80 -3.34 -10.60 10.58
C ASP A 80 -2.78 -9.37 11.32
N ARG A 81 -2.61 -8.27 10.58
CA ARG A 81 -2.11 -6.99 11.10
C ARG A 81 -3.20 -5.96 11.37
N ASN A 82 -4.48 -6.30 11.25
CA ASN A 82 -5.60 -5.36 11.41
C ASN A 82 -5.36 -4.05 10.63
N MET A 83 -5.10 -4.19 9.33
CA MET A 83 -4.71 -3.08 8.45
C MET A 83 -5.89 -2.35 7.80
N LEU A 84 -7.12 -2.76 8.11
CA LEU A 84 -8.33 -2.07 7.67
C LEU A 84 -9.14 -1.64 8.89
N VAL A 85 -9.50 -0.36 8.93
CA VAL A 85 -10.37 0.23 9.96
C VAL A 85 -11.61 0.82 9.31
N ASP A 86 -12.72 0.77 10.03
CA ASP A 86 -13.97 1.40 9.63
C ASP A 86 -13.99 2.85 10.14
N VAL A 87 -14.21 3.79 9.22
CA VAL A 87 -14.25 5.23 9.51
C VAL A 87 -15.62 5.77 9.11
N THR A 88 -16.27 6.44 10.05
CA THR A 88 -17.54 7.12 9.81
C THR A 88 -17.29 8.47 9.14
N THR A 89 -17.87 8.67 7.97
CA THR A 89 -17.84 9.95 7.24
C THR A 89 -18.75 10.98 7.91
N LEU A 90 -18.61 12.24 7.52
CA LEU A 90 -19.49 13.34 7.96
C LEU A 90 -20.96 13.11 7.59
N THR A 91 -21.21 12.34 6.52
CA THR A 91 -22.56 11.91 6.10
C THR A 91 -23.09 10.69 6.85
N GLY A 92 -22.36 10.18 7.84
CA GLY A 92 -22.72 8.98 8.61
C GLY A 92 -22.46 7.65 7.90
N ARG A 93 -21.83 7.66 6.71
CA ARG A 93 -21.48 6.43 5.99
C ARG A 93 -20.23 5.81 6.59
N ILE A 94 -20.15 4.48 6.60
CA ILE A 94 -18.95 3.77 7.03
C ILE A 94 -18.12 3.44 5.79
N VAL A 95 -16.84 3.83 5.80
CA VAL A 95 -15.86 3.51 4.75
C VAL A 95 -14.64 2.82 5.35
N LYS A 96 -14.06 1.88 4.60
CA LYS A 96 -12.82 1.20 5.01
C LYS A 96 -11.61 2.06 4.64
N GLN A 97 -10.72 2.26 5.60
CA GLN A 97 -9.45 2.96 5.42
C GLN A 97 -8.27 2.09 5.87
N ILE A 98 -7.07 2.39 5.37
CA ILE A 98 -5.84 1.69 5.75
C ILE A 98 -5.41 2.16 7.14
N ALA A 99 -5.24 1.21 8.06
CA ALA A 99 -4.77 1.49 9.41
C ALA A 99 -3.28 1.89 9.42
N PRO A 100 -2.79 2.51 10.50
CA PRO A 100 -1.36 2.74 10.69
C PRO A 100 -0.55 1.45 10.51
N ALA A 101 0.53 1.54 9.72
CA ALA A 101 1.35 0.38 9.34
C ALA A 101 2.19 -0.17 10.49
N ILE A 102 2.63 0.71 11.39
CA ILE A 102 3.37 0.38 12.61
C ILE A 102 2.37 0.18 13.75
N LYS A 103 2.52 -0.92 14.48
CA LYS A 103 1.69 -1.25 15.65
C LYS A 103 2.54 -1.07 16.90
N PHE A 104 1.95 -0.44 17.91
CA PHE A 104 2.60 -0.19 19.20
C PHE A 104 1.86 -0.98 20.28
N ASP A 105 2.60 -1.80 21.04
CA ASP A 105 2.02 -2.71 22.04
C ASP A 105 1.30 -1.97 23.18
N HIS A 106 1.71 -0.73 23.48
CA HIS A 106 1.13 0.09 24.55
C HIS A 106 -0.03 0.98 24.11
N GLN A 107 -0.42 0.95 22.82
CA GLN A 107 -1.51 1.76 22.30
C GLN A 107 -2.75 0.87 22.14
N GLN A 108 -3.51 0.73 23.22
CA GLN A 108 -4.70 -0.14 23.32
C GLN A 108 -5.85 0.25 22.37
N SER A 109 -5.83 1.47 21.86
CA SER A 109 -6.71 1.92 20.79
C SER A 109 -5.91 2.82 19.85
N ILE A 110 -5.89 2.49 18.56
CA ILE A 110 -5.69 3.53 17.55
C ILE A 110 -6.81 4.53 17.86
N ASP A 111 -6.48 5.79 18.20
CA ASP A 111 -7.52 6.82 18.28
C ASP A 111 -8.37 6.68 17.02
N ASN A 112 -9.68 6.49 17.19
CA ASN A 112 -10.56 6.14 16.09
C ASN A 112 -10.29 7.09 14.93
N MET A 113 -9.81 6.58 13.80
CA MET A 113 -9.59 7.42 12.63
C MET A 113 -10.91 8.12 12.32
N PHE A 114 -10.86 9.43 12.20
CA PHE A 114 -12.04 10.27 12.04
C PHE A 114 -11.84 11.22 10.86
N VAL A 115 -12.96 11.66 10.31
CA VAL A 115 -12.99 12.72 9.31
C VAL A 115 -13.61 13.94 9.97
N THR A 116 -12.99 15.10 9.76
CA THR A 116 -13.54 16.39 10.15
C THR A 116 -13.67 17.28 8.92
N GLU A 117 -14.66 18.17 8.94
CA GLU A 117 -14.76 19.26 7.98
C GLU A 117 -13.97 20.46 8.52
N PRO A 118 -13.30 21.25 7.66
CA PRO A 118 -12.80 22.56 8.07
C PRO A 118 -13.96 23.35 8.67
N ASN A 119 -13.85 23.70 9.95
CA ASN A 119 -14.88 24.43 10.66
C ASN A 119 -14.25 25.59 11.42
N GLY A 120 -14.92 26.75 11.42
CA GLY A 120 -14.47 27.92 12.17
C GLY A 120 -14.60 27.75 13.69
N HIS A 121 -15.31 26.72 14.14
CA HIS A 121 -15.49 26.45 15.57
C HIS A 121 -14.18 26.02 16.24
N ASP A 122 -13.38 25.17 15.58
CA ASP A 122 -12.06 24.76 16.07
C ASP A 122 -11.07 25.94 16.02
N SER A 123 -11.14 26.79 14.99
CA SER A 123 -10.38 28.04 14.92
C SER A 123 -10.68 28.96 16.11
N GLN A 124 -11.96 29.23 16.37
CA GLN A 124 -12.40 30.09 17.48
C GLN A 124 -12.01 29.52 18.84
N LYS A 125 -12.14 28.20 19.02
CA LYS A 125 -11.75 27.50 20.25
C LYS A 125 -10.26 27.66 20.54
N ILE A 126 -9.40 27.46 19.53
CA ILE A 126 -7.95 27.62 19.70
C ILE A 126 -7.60 29.08 20.00
N ILE A 127 -8.19 30.05 19.29
CA ILE A 127 -7.89 31.48 19.50
C ILE A 127 -8.33 31.95 20.90
N SER A 128 -9.46 31.45 21.39
CA SER A 128 -9.89 31.68 22.77
C SER A 128 -8.91 31.08 23.78
N GLN A 129 -8.39 29.86 23.55
CA GLN A 129 -7.36 29.25 24.40
C GLN A 129 -6.03 30.03 24.40
N LEU A 130 -5.74 30.77 23.33
CA LEU A 130 -4.59 31.68 23.24
C LEU A 130 -4.80 33.00 24.01
N GLY A 131 -5.98 33.22 24.60
CA GLY A 131 -6.26 34.36 25.48
C GLY A 131 -6.96 35.55 24.81
N TYR A 132 -7.44 35.38 23.56
CA TYR A 132 -8.22 36.42 22.88
C TYR A 132 -9.65 36.48 23.43
N SER A 133 -10.17 37.69 23.59
CA SER A 133 -11.58 37.90 23.95
C SER A 133 -12.51 37.58 22.78
N THR A 134 -13.78 37.36 23.10
CA THR A 134 -14.83 37.12 22.09
C THR A 134 -14.91 38.27 21.08
N GLU A 135 -14.75 39.52 21.53
CA GLU A 135 -14.76 40.70 20.67
C GLU A 135 -13.57 40.70 19.70
N GLN A 136 -12.38 40.32 20.17
CA GLN A 136 -11.20 40.23 19.31
C GLN A 136 -11.32 39.11 18.28
N ILE A 137 -11.92 37.98 18.65
CA ILE A 137 -12.21 36.87 17.74
C ILE A 137 -13.19 37.34 16.64
N HIS A 138 -14.26 38.04 17.01
CA HIS A 138 -15.20 38.59 16.05
C HIS A 138 -14.53 39.59 15.08
N GLN A 139 -13.62 40.42 15.59
CA GLN A 139 -12.86 41.34 14.74
C GLN A 139 -11.99 40.58 13.73
N LEU A 140 -11.28 39.54 14.17
CA LEU A 140 -10.45 38.72 13.28
C LEU A 140 -11.25 38.00 12.19
N ILE A 141 -12.46 37.54 12.51
CA ILE A 141 -13.37 36.92 11.53
C ILE A 141 -13.86 37.98 10.52
N ASN A 142 -14.26 39.16 11.00
CA ASN A 142 -14.70 40.26 10.13
C ASN A 142 -13.60 40.75 9.19
N ASP A 143 -12.35 40.74 9.65
CA ASP A 143 -11.18 41.13 8.87
C ASP A 143 -10.71 40.03 7.90
N ASN A 144 -11.41 38.88 7.84
CA ASN A 144 -11.02 37.66 7.10
C ASN A 144 -9.61 37.15 7.45
N ALA A 145 -9.13 37.46 8.66
CA ALA A 145 -7.84 36.97 9.14
C ALA A 145 -7.91 35.49 9.58
N VAL A 146 -9.12 35.00 9.88
CA VAL A 146 -9.40 33.62 10.31
C VAL A 146 -10.77 33.19 9.75
N ASN A 147 -10.86 31.94 9.28
CA ASN A 147 -12.12 31.28 8.89
C ASN A 147 -12.72 30.47 10.04
#